data_AF-A0A3P9P7K7-F1
#
_entry.id   AF-A0A3P9P7K7-F1
#
_cell.length_a   1.000
_cell.length_b   1.000
_cell.length_c   1.000
_cell.angle_alpha   90.00
_cell.angle_beta   90.00
_cell.angle_gamma   90.00
#
_symmetry.space_group_name_H-M   'P 1'
#
loop_
_entity.id
_entity.type
_entity.pdbx_description
1 polymer ?
#
loop_
_entity_poly.entity_id
_entity_poly.type
_entity_poly.pdbx_seq_one_letter_code
_entity_poly.pdbx_strand_id
1 'polypeptide(L)'
;MSCGALVFVSTLCWIQRLWAALFRETGVTASEQCDSPGSIFESLIEKSTSHKAKNHVLDFIVLALYKEHTGGGRCNILFSTPNLLISTMEKIIFYEDRNFQGRYHESGNDFSDLHTYVSRCNSIKVLGGFWVVYEKPNYMGHQYVLSPGEYPDYQYWLGINDAVRSCRVVRHVGNMWRMKIWEKPNFEGESVELSDNMPTFHERWQSRDVQSCKVFEGAWIFYEHPNYRGRQYLLEKGEYRRYSEWGGRQPSVGSVRRVKN
;
A
#
# COMPACT_ATOMS: atom_id res chain seq x y z
N MET A 1 35.48 -32.98 9.34
CA MET A 1 34.59 -32.66 10.49
C MET A 1 34.99 -31.32 11.06
N SER A 2 33.99 -30.54 11.52
CA SER A 2 34.11 -29.31 12.33
C SER A 2 34.53 -28.00 11.63
N CYS A 3 33.55 -27.36 10.96
CA CYS A 3 33.48 -25.89 10.87
C CYS A 3 32.04 -25.38 11.18
N GLY A 4 31.01 -26.22 10.97
CA GLY A 4 29.61 -25.87 11.24
C GLY A 4 29.15 -25.87 12.71
N ALA A 5 29.88 -26.52 13.63
CA ALA A 5 29.48 -26.59 15.04
C ALA A 5 29.76 -25.29 15.82
N LEU A 6 30.81 -24.54 15.44
CA LEU A 6 31.18 -23.28 16.08
C LEU A 6 30.22 -22.13 15.72
N VAL A 7 29.66 -22.15 14.51
CA VAL A 7 28.69 -21.14 14.06
C VAL A 7 27.39 -21.30 14.84
N PHE A 8 26.89 -22.54 15.01
CA PHE A 8 25.65 -22.84 15.75
C PHE A 8 25.65 -22.32 17.19
N VAL A 9 26.76 -22.47 17.92
CA VAL A 9 26.88 -22.02 19.31
C VAL A 9 26.90 -20.47 19.40
N SER A 10 27.48 -19.79 18.41
CA SER A 10 27.53 -18.33 18.38
C SER A 10 26.16 -17.70 18.10
N THR A 11 25.36 -18.30 17.22
CA THR A 11 24.02 -17.81 16.85
C THR A 11 23.03 -18.02 17.99
N LEU A 12 23.08 -19.17 18.67
CA LEU A 12 22.29 -19.44 19.89
C LEU A 12 22.61 -18.45 21.01
N CYS A 13 23.88 -18.07 21.18
CA CYS A 13 24.30 -17.11 22.20
C CYS A 13 23.86 -15.67 21.85
N TRP A 14 23.84 -15.32 20.56
CA TRP A 14 23.33 -14.02 20.09
C TRP A 14 21.80 -13.93 20.24
N ILE A 15 21.09 -15.01 19.89
CA ILE A 15 19.64 -15.14 20.11
C ILE A 15 19.34 -15.04 21.61
N GLN A 16 20.09 -15.72 22.49
CA GLN A 16 19.90 -15.60 23.95
C GLN A 16 20.19 -14.17 24.48
N ARG A 17 21.17 -13.47 23.93
CA ARG A 17 21.46 -12.07 24.32
C ARG A 17 20.40 -11.09 23.84
N LEU A 18 19.85 -11.29 22.65
CA LEU A 18 18.74 -10.51 22.11
C LEU A 18 17.42 -10.85 22.84
N TRP A 19 17.23 -12.11 23.22
CA TRP A 19 16.14 -12.62 24.05
C TRP A 19 16.15 -11.94 25.43
N ALA A 20 17.32 -11.77 26.05
CA ALA A 20 17.50 -11.04 27.31
C ALA A 20 17.37 -9.50 27.17
N ALA A 21 17.45 -8.95 25.96
CA ALA A 21 17.21 -7.53 25.69
C ALA A 21 15.71 -7.24 25.50
N LEU A 22 15.02 -8.07 24.71
CA LEU A 22 13.58 -7.97 24.46
C LEU A 22 12.72 -8.19 25.72
N PHE A 23 13.16 -9.07 26.63
CA PHE A 23 12.47 -9.29 27.90
C PHE A 23 12.58 -8.09 28.87
N ARG A 24 13.65 -7.29 28.77
CA ARG A 24 13.84 -6.12 29.65
C ARG A 24 12.89 -4.97 29.33
N GLU A 25 12.40 -4.87 28.10
CA GLU A 25 11.44 -3.84 27.69
C GLU A 25 9.97 -4.26 27.82
N THR A 26 9.68 -5.57 27.88
CA THR A 26 8.31 -6.10 27.79
C THR A 26 7.73 -6.64 29.11
N GLY A 27 8.54 -6.76 30.17
CA GLY A 27 8.07 -7.08 31.52
C GLY A 27 7.45 -8.48 31.72
N VAL A 28 7.58 -9.37 30.73
CA VAL A 28 7.03 -10.73 30.80
C VAL A 28 7.96 -11.60 31.65
N THR A 29 7.45 -12.27 32.69
CA THR A 29 8.23 -13.27 33.44
C THR A 29 8.06 -14.64 32.78
N ALA A 30 9.18 -15.30 32.45
CA ALA A 30 9.15 -16.64 31.87
C ALA A 30 8.74 -17.67 32.93
N SER A 31 7.50 -18.15 32.86
CA SER A 31 7.09 -19.41 33.47
C SER A 31 6.47 -20.30 32.40
N GLU A 32 7.04 -21.51 32.34
CA GLU A 32 6.52 -22.73 31.72
C GLU A 32 6.77 -22.94 30.21
N GLN A 33 7.43 -24.09 29.98
CA GLN A 33 7.69 -24.84 28.76
C GLN A 33 6.95 -24.38 27.50
N CYS A 34 7.72 -23.92 26.51
CA CYS A 34 7.26 -23.80 25.13
C CYS A 34 8.07 -24.77 24.27
N ASP A 35 7.43 -25.87 23.88
CA ASP A 35 7.93 -26.75 22.83
C ASP A 35 7.85 -26.01 21.48
N SER A 36 9.00 -25.93 20.81
CA SER A 36 9.26 -25.32 19.50
C SER A 36 9.26 -23.77 19.41
N PRO A 37 10.18 -23.17 18.61
CA PRO A 37 10.24 -21.71 18.40
C PRO A 37 8.94 -21.09 17.89
N GLY A 38 8.14 -21.85 17.11
CA GLY A 38 6.90 -21.37 16.49
C GLY A 38 5.82 -20.94 17.48
N SER A 39 5.69 -21.65 18.61
CA SER A 39 4.65 -21.38 19.62
C SER A 39 4.87 -20.05 20.37
N ILE A 40 6.13 -19.61 20.49
CA ILE A 40 6.51 -18.34 21.13
C ILE A 40 6.16 -17.14 20.23
N PHE A 41 6.30 -17.29 18.91
CA PHE A 41 6.00 -16.21 17.96
C PHE A 41 4.51 -15.93 17.82
N GLU A 42 3.68 -16.97 17.80
CA GLU A 42 2.21 -16.80 17.81
C GLU A 42 1.77 -16.03 19.06
N SER A 43 2.34 -16.36 20.23
CA SER A 43 2.05 -15.64 21.49
C SER A 43 2.51 -14.17 21.45
N LEU A 44 3.64 -13.84 20.81
CA LEU A 44 4.14 -12.46 20.67
C LEU A 44 3.28 -11.61 19.71
N ILE A 45 2.81 -12.19 18.61
CA ILE A 45 1.90 -11.52 17.66
C ILE A 45 0.53 -11.25 18.30
N GLU A 46 0.06 -12.19 19.13
CA GLU A 46 -1.24 -12.09 19.80
C GLU A 46 -1.21 -11.08 20.95
N LYS A 47 -0.12 -10.99 21.71
CA LYS A 47 0.06 -10.05 22.83
C LYS A 47 0.45 -8.62 22.41
N SER A 48 0.87 -8.41 21.15
CA SER A 48 1.20 -7.08 20.64
C SER A 48 -0.06 -6.27 20.32
N THR A 49 -0.25 -5.12 20.96
CA THR A 49 -1.37 -4.20 20.68
C THR A 49 -1.03 -3.16 19.59
N SER A 50 0.22 -3.13 19.12
CA SER A 50 0.72 -2.16 18.13
C SER A 50 0.86 -2.80 16.74
N HIS A 51 0.13 -2.27 15.75
CA HIS A 51 0.23 -2.68 14.34
C HIS A 51 1.67 -2.57 13.81
N LYS A 52 2.40 -1.53 14.23
CA LYS A 52 3.81 -1.30 13.87
C LYS A 52 4.73 -2.39 14.41
N ALA A 53 4.48 -2.86 15.64
CA ALA A 53 5.26 -3.92 16.26
C ALA A 53 4.99 -5.30 15.63
N LYS A 54 3.74 -5.60 15.23
CA LYS A 54 3.41 -6.85 14.53
C LYS A 54 4.12 -6.97 13.19
N ASN A 55 4.20 -5.88 12.43
CA ASN A 55 4.89 -5.85 11.14
C ASN A 55 6.41 -6.06 11.32
N HIS A 56 7.04 -5.37 12.27
CA HIS A 56 8.46 -5.60 12.57
C HIS A 56 8.76 -7.04 13.00
N VAL A 57 7.89 -7.68 13.80
CA VAL A 57 8.08 -9.08 14.20
C VAL A 57 7.98 -10.02 13.00
N LEU A 58 7.02 -9.80 12.09
CA LEU A 58 6.87 -10.59 10.86
C LEU A 58 8.05 -10.41 9.90
N ASP A 59 8.56 -9.19 9.73
CA ASP A 59 9.74 -8.92 8.89
C ASP A 59 10.99 -9.63 9.43
N PHE A 60 11.13 -9.66 10.76
CA PHE A 60 12.21 -10.40 11.42
C PHE A 60 12.09 -11.91 11.24
N ILE A 61 10.87 -12.47 11.26
CA ILE A 61 10.64 -13.90 11.01
C ILE A 61 11.03 -14.25 9.57
N VAL A 62 10.64 -13.43 8.59
CA VAL A 62 10.97 -13.64 7.17
C VAL A 62 12.48 -13.55 6.93
N LEU A 63 13.15 -12.57 7.54
CA LEU A 63 14.61 -12.43 7.46
C LEU A 63 15.36 -13.57 8.16
N ALA A 64 14.86 -14.06 9.29
CA ALA A 64 15.45 -15.19 10.01
C ALA A 64 15.36 -16.47 9.18
N LEU A 65 14.19 -16.75 8.59
CA LEU A 65 13.99 -17.91 7.70
C LEU A 65 14.83 -17.81 6.41
N TYR A 66 15.02 -16.61 5.86
CA TYR A 66 15.87 -16.39 4.70
C TYR A 66 17.37 -16.62 5.01
N LYS A 67 17.82 -16.26 6.21
CA LYS A 67 19.23 -16.36 6.63
C LYS A 67 19.63 -17.76 7.06
N GLU A 68 18.72 -18.58 7.60
CA GLU A 68 18.97 -20.00 7.89
C GLU A 68 19.22 -20.84 6.63
N HIS A 69 18.63 -20.46 5.49
CA HIS A 69 18.63 -21.32 4.30
C HIS A 69 19.61 -20.95 3.18
N THR A 70 20.50 -19.96 3.38
CA THR A 70 21.62 -19.70 2.44
C THR A 70 22.90 -20.49 2.77
N GLY A 71 22.83 -21.43 3.71
CA GLY A 71 23.84 -22.46 3.94
C GLY A 71 23.61 -23.72 3.09
N GLY A 72 23.82 -23.63 1.78
CA GLY A 72 24.12 -24.75 0.87
C GLY A 72 23.27 -26.03 1.00
N GLY A 73 22.13 -26.08 0.30
CA GLY A 73 21.42 -27.35 0.07
C GLY A 73 20.09 -27.13 -0.64
N ARG A 74 19.94 -27.67 -1.86
CA ARG A 74 18.71 -27.59 -2.67
C ARG A 74 17.51 -28.11 -1.86
N CYS A 75 16.54 -27.24 -1.59
CA CYS A 75 15.25 -27.65 -1.06
C CYS A 75 14.12 -27.04 -1.90
N ASN A 76 13.45 -27.90 -2.68
CA ASN A 76 12.19 -27.58 -3.33
C ASN A 76 11.07 -27.68 -2.28
N ILE A 77 10.85 -26.60 -1.53
CA ILE A 77 9.60 -26.42 -0.81
C ILE A 77 8.72 -25.57 -1.71
N LEU A 78 7.77 -26.21 -2.38
CA LEU A 78 6.63 -25.57 -3.03
C LEU A 78 5.80 -24.91 -1.93
N PHE A 79 6.09 -23.65 -1.60
CA PHE A 79 5.17 -22.81 -0.85
C PHE A 79 3.95 -22.54 -1.73
N SER A 80 2.92 -23.36 -1.58
CA SER A 80 1.58 -23.08 -2.05
C SER A 80 0.95 -21.97 -1.20
N THR A 81 1.44 -20.74 -1.39
CA THR A 81 0.76 -19.44 -1.22
C THR A 81 1.78 -18.35 -1.57
N PRO A 82 1.95 -17.99 -2.85
CA PRO A 82 2.81 -16.87 -3.25
C PRO A 82 2.33 -15.51 -2.70
N ASN A 83 1.12 -15.47 -2.14
CA ASN A 83 0.38 -14.25 -1.87
C ASN A 83 0.54 -13.68 -0.44
N LEU A 84 1.33 -14.30 0.44
CA LEU A 84 1.52 -13.82 1.83
C LEU A 84 2.94 -13.36 2.19
N LEU A 85 3.92 -13.51 1.30
CA LEU A 85 5.33 -13.14 1.57
C LEU A 85 5.79 -11.88 0.82
N ILE A 86 4.86 -11.14 0.24
CA ILE A 86 5.10 -9.79 -0.28
C ILE A 86 4.06 -8.85 0.34
N SER A 87 4.07 -8.74 1.67
CA SER A 87 3.86 -7.41 2.25
C SER A 87 5.14 -6.62 1.99
N THR A 88 5.40 -6.26 0.72
CA THR A 88 6.47 -5.34 0.34
C THR A 88 6.30 -4.12 1.21
N MET A 89 7.30 -3.82 2.05
CA MET A 89 7.45 -2.55 2.76
C MET A 89 6.87 -1.41 1.91
N GLU A 90 5.80 -0.79 2.39
CA GLU A 90 5.19 0.37 1.75
C GLU A 90 6.28 1.43 1.62
N LYS A 91 6.68 1.71 0.38
CA LYS A 91 7.87 2.51 0.13
C LYS A 91 7.81 3.23 -1.20
N ILE A 92 8.02 4.54 -1.15
CA ILE A 92 8.03 5.44 -2.28
C ILE A 92 9.26 6.36 -2.22
N ILE A 93 9.84 6.67 -3.37
CA ILE A 93 10.97 7.58 -3.51
C ILE A 93 10.60 8.66 -4.52
N PHE A 94 10.72 9.91 -4.10
CA PHE A 94 10.49 11.10 -4.91
C PHE A 94 11.84 11.69 -5.34
N TYR A 95 11.96 12.07 -6.61
CA TYR A 95 13.15 12.69 -7.17
C TYR A 95 12.82 14.07 -7.73
N GLU A 96 13.68 15.06 -7.48
CA GLU A 96 13.48 16.43 -7.97
C GLU A 96 13.63 16.55 -9.49
N ASP A 97 14.46 15.71 -10.11
CA ASP A 97 14.69 15.72 -11.55
C ASP A 97 14.12 14.45 -12.23
N ARG A 98 14.08 14.46 -13.57
CA ARG A 98 13.62 13.34 -14.39
C ARG A 98 14.60 12.16 -14.33
N ASN A 99 14.14 10.97 -14.70
CA ASN A 99 14.95 9.76 -14.78
C ASN A 99 15.70 9.43 -13.46
N PHE A 100 15.05 9.70 -12.32
CA PHE A 100 15.53 9.36 -10.98
C PHE A 100 16.85 10.05 -10.60
N GLN A 101 17.00 11.30 -11.04
CA GLN A 101 18.18 12.13 -10.79
C GLN A 101 17.90 13.24 -9.76
N GLY A 102 18.96 13.95 -9.39
CA GLY A 102 18.89 15.09 -8.48
C GLY A 102 18.70 14.68 -7.02
N ARG A 103 18.23 15.63 -6.21
CA ARG A 103 17.88 15.37 -4.81
C ARG A 103 16.68 14.42 -4.75
N TYR A 104 16.69 13.51 -3.78
CA TYR A 104 15.59 12.58 -3.57
C TYR A 104 15.16 12.55 -2.10
N HIS A 105 13.92 12.10 -1.88
CA HIS A 105 13.38 11.79 -0.57
C HIS A 105 12.67 10.45 -0.60
N GLU A 106 13.00 9.61 0.37
CA GLU A 106 12.39 8.30 0.56
C GLU A 106 11.39 8.36 1.71
N SER A 107 10.23 7.76 1.51
CA SER A 107 9.18 7.65 2.52
C SER A 107 8.53 6.27 2.50
N GLY A 108 8.18 5.79 3.70
CA GLY A 108 7.21 4.69 3.90
C GLY A 108 6.01 5.11 4.75
N ASN A 109 5.77 6.42 4.93
CA ASN A 109 4.67 6.95 5.72
C ASN A 109 3.85 7.98 4.92
N ASP A 110 2.67 8.32 5.42
CA ASP A 110 1.86 9.43 4.91
C ASP A 110 2.53 10.78 5.24
N PHE A 111 2.45 11.74 4.31
CA PHE A 111 2.95 13.10 4.48
C PHE A 111 1.88 14.11 4.06
N SER A 112 1.45 14.95 4.99
CA SER A 112 0.55 16.08 4.71
C SER A 112 1.26 17.28 4.08
N ASP A 113 2.58 17.39 4.22
CA ASP A 113 3.39 18.38 3.51
C ASP A 113 4.79 17.83 3.19
N LEU A 114 5.06 17.68 1.90
CA LEU A 114 6.34 17.21 1.35
C LEU A 114 7.29 18.35 0.95
N HIS A 115 6.83 19.61 0.95
CA HIS A 115 7.57 20.73 0.37
C HIS A 115 8.96 20.92 1.00
N THR A 116 9.10 20.67 2.31
CA THR A 116 10.37 20.77 3.03
C THR A 116 11.39 19.69 2.63
N TYR A 117 10.90 18.54 2.14
CA TYR A 117 11.74 17.42 1.74
C TYR A 117 12.12 17.50 0.26
N VAL A 118 11.16 17.92 -0.57
CA VAL A 118 11.23 17.94 -2.04
C VAL A 118 10.52 19.19 -2.56
N SER A 119 11.28 20.09 -3.21
CA SER A 119 10.74 21.36 -3.70
C SER A 119 9.89 21.19 -4.97
N ARG A 120 10.17 20.16 -5.76
CA ARG A 120 9.51 19.76 -7.01
C ARG A 120 9.69 18.27 -7.24
N CYS A 121 8.81 17.60 -7.97
CA CYS A 121 8.91 16.16 -8.20
C CYS A 121 8.72 15.82 -9.68
N ASN A 122 9.80 15.38 -10.32
CA ASN A 122 9.80 15.04 -11.74
C ASN A 122 9.89 13.55 -12.02
N SER A 123 10.31 12.72 -11.06
CA SER A 123 10.24 11.26 -11.19
C SER A 123 10.00 10.57 -9.84
N ILE A 124 9.37 9.39 -9.88
CA ILE A 124 8.96 8.63 -8.69
C ILE A 124 9.27 7.15 -8.87
N LYS A 125 9.76 6.50 -7.81
CA LYS A 125 9.80 5.03 -7.72
C LYS A 125 8.89 4.55 -6.61
N VAL A 126 7.94 3.68 -6.92
CA VAL A 126 7.10 2.99 -5.94
C VAL A 126 7.66 1.58 -5.80
N LEU A 127 8.35 1.33 -4.69
CA LEU A 127 8.99 0.05 -4.41
C LEU A 127 8.03 -0.95 -3.76
N GLY A 128 7.03 -0.45 -3.05
CA GLY A 128 6.03 -1.28 -2.38
C GLY A 128 4.78 -0.50 -2.00
N GLY A 129 3.65 -1.19 -2.01
CA GLY A 129 2.34 -0.60 -1.74
C GLY A 129 1.80 0.26 -2.88
N PHE A 130 0.57 0.73 -2.68
CA PHE A 130 -0.11 1.66 -3.60
C PHE A 130 -0.15 3.02 -2.94
N TRP A 131 0.13 4.05 -3.71
CA TRP A 131 0.25 5.40 -3.19
C TRP A 131 -0.69 6.33 -3.93
N VAL A 132 -1.21 7.32 -3.22
CA VAL A 132 -1.83 8.49 -3.86
C VAL A 132 -1.01 9.71 -3.51
N VAL A 133 -0.63 10.46 -4.54
CA VAL A 133 0.11 11.71 -4.42
C VAL A 133 -0.79 12.87 -4.82
N TYR A 134 -0.60 14.01 -4.17
CA TYR A 134 -1.45 15.18 -4.31
C TYR A 134 -0.63 16.40 -4.69
N GLU A 135 -1.21 17.23 -5.56
CA GLU A 135 -0.62 18.48 -6.03
C GLU A 135 -0.40 19.50 -4.90
N LYS A 136 -1.28 19.52 -3.89
CA LYS A 136 -1.24 20.50 -2.78
C LYS A 136 -1.00 19.81 -1.43
N PRO A 137 -0.54 20.56 -0.42
CA PRO A 137 -0.47 20.06 0.95
C PRO A 137 -1.85 19.63 1.46
N ASN A 138 -1.86 18.85 2.54
CA ASN A 138 -3.05 18.35 3.23
C ASN A 138 -4.00 17.52 2.36
N TYR A 139 -3.46 16.73 1.42
CA TYR A 139 -4.20 15.82 0.56
C TYR A 139 -5.22 16.52 -0.35
N MET A 140 -4.83 17.69 -0.87
CA MET A 140 -5.69 18.56 -1.68
C MET A 140 -5.18 18.69 -3.12
N GLY A 141 -6.04 19.21 -4.01
CA GLY A 141 -5.70 19.45 -5.41
C GLY A 141 -5.85 18.20 -6.27
N HIS A 142 -5.09 18.13 -7.37
CA HIS A 142 -5.09 16.95 -8.24
C HIS A 142 -4.52 15.72 -7.52
N GLN A 143 -5.19 14.57 -7.69
CA GLN A 143 -4.81 13.29 -7.12
C GLN A 143 -4.23 12.40 -8.22
N TYR A 144 -3.19 11.63 -7.91
CA TYR A 144 -2.60 10.66 -8.83
C TYR A 144 -2.32 9.36 -8.09
N VAL A 145 -2.95 8.27 -8.53
CA VAL A 145 -2.78 6.96 -7.91
C VAL A 145 -1.66 6.20 -8.62
N LEU A 146 -0.69 5.75 -7.83
CA LEU A 146 0.54 5.10 -8.29
C LEU A 146 0.56 3.65 -7.81
N SER A 147 0.69 2.72 -8.76
CA SER A 147 1.03 1.32 -8.48
C SER A 147 2.54 1.15 -8.31
N PRO A 148 3.00 0.04 -7.70
CA PRO A 148 4.41 -0.35 -7.74
C PRO A 148 5.00 -0.24 -9.15
N GLY A 149 6.18 0.36 -9.26
CA GLY A 149 6.81 0.64 -10.54
C GLY A 149 7.67 1.90 -10.56
N GLU A 150 8.21 2.18 -11.74
CA GLU A 150 9.10 3.30 -12.01
C GLU A 150 8.42 4.32 -12.92
N TYR A 151 8.45 5.59 -12.52
CA TYR A 151 7.83 6.70 -13.22
C TYR A 151 8.90 7.76 -13.52
N PRO A 152 9.55 7.71 -14.69
CA PRO A 152 10.73 8.53 -14.98
C PRO A 152 10.42 10.00 -15.30
N ASP A 153 9.15 10.35 -15.53
CA ASP A 153 8.67 11.70 -15.80
C ASP A 153 7.24 11.88 -15.24
N TYR A 154 6.87 13.11 -14.84
CA TYR A 154 5.55 13.37 -14.25
C TYR A 154 4.36 13.06 -15.17
N GLN A 155 4.60 13.01 -16.48
CA GLN A 155 3.60 12.58 -17.45
C GLN A 155 3.19 11.10 -17.29
N TYR A 156 4.05 10.25 -16.70
CA TYR A 156 3.75 8.82 -16.51
C TYR A 156 2.64 8.57 -15.49
N TRP A 157 2.42 9.50 -14.54
CA TRP A 157 1.28 9.45 -13.62
C TRP A 157 0.15 10.41 -14.01
N LEU A 158 0.19 10.92 -15.25
CA LEU A 158 -0.75 11.91 -15.77
C LEU A 158 -0.69 13.25 -15.02
N GLY A 159 0.47 13.60 -14.46
CA GLY A 159 0.73 14.88 -13.81
C GLY A 159 0.58 16.05 -14.79
N ILE A 160 -0.11 17.11 -14.34
CA ILE A 160 -0.21 18.37 -15.10
C ILE A 160 1.09 19.17 -15.02
N ASN A 161 1.78 19.08 -13.88
CA ASN A 161 3.04 19.74 -13.56
C ASN A 161 3.88 18.85 -12.62
N ASP A 162 5.03 19.36 -12.18
CA ASP A 162 5.95 18.70 -11.24
C ASP A 162 5.61 18.96 -9.76
N ALA A 163 4.40 19.47 -9.46
CA ALA A 163 3.98 19.73 -8.10
C ALA A 163 3.44 18.45 -7.45
N VAL A 164 4.20 17.93 -6.48
CA VAL A 164 3.74 16.95 -5.49
C VAL A 164 4.03 17.52 -4.11
N ARG A 165 3.01 17.59 -3.27
CA ARG A 165 3.06 18.30 -1.98
C ARG A 165 2.50 17.50 -0.81
N SER A 166 1.75 16.44 -1.06
CA SER A 166 1.39 15.47 -0.01
C SER A 166 1.22 14.09 -0.63
N CYS A 167 1.37 13.04 0.19
CA CYS A 167 1.18 11.66 -0.24
C CYS A 167 0.65 10.81 0.90
N ARG A 168 -0.04 9.73 0.55
CA ARG A 168 -0.40 8.69 1.51
C ARG A 168 -0.46 7.34 0.84
N VAL A 169 -0.36 6.31 1.67
CA VAL A 169 -0.66 4.95 1.25
C VAL A 169 -2.15 4.80 0.96
N VAL A 170 -2.48 4.06 -0.09
CA VAL A 170 -3.85 3.61 -0.38
C VAL A 170 -4.12 2.38 0.46
N ARG A 171 -5.10 2.50 1.35
CA ARG A 171 -5.47 1.42 2.27
C ARG A 171 -6.52 0.52 1.62
N HIS A 172 -6.64 -0.70 2.12
CA HIS A 172 -7.66 -1.67 1.69
C HIS A 172 -7.59 -2.03 0.18
N VAL A 173 -6.38 -2.06 -0.37
CA VAL A 173 -6.14 -2.70 -1.68
C VAL A 173 -6.35 -4.20 -1.48
N GLY A 174 -7.49 -4.71 -1.96
CA GLY A 174 -7.92 -6.09 -1.78
C GLY A 174 -7.91 -6.88 -3.09
N ASN A 175 -8.28 -8.16 -2.99
CA ASN A 175 -8.47 -9.06 -4.14
C ASN A 175 -9.93 -9.15 -4.61
N MET A 176 -10.80 -8.35 -4.00
CA MET A 176 -12.22 -8.27 -4.30
C MET A 176 -12.60 -6.81 -4.51
N TRP A 177 -13.42 -6.55 -5.51
CA TRP A 177 -13.89 -5.21 -5.84
C TRP A 177 -15.38 -5.24 -6.01
N ARG A 178 -16.07 -4.42 -5.24
CA ARG A 178 -17.50 -4.22 -5.37
C ARG A 178 -17.85 -2.80 -5.00
N MET A 179 -18.46 -2.09 -5.94
CA MET A 179 -18.95 -0.74 -5.75
C MET A 179 -20.31 -0.61 -6.40
N LYS A 180 -21.18 0.18 -5.80
CA LYS A 180 -22.44 0.57 -6.40
C LYS A 180 -22.46 2.08 -6.59
N ILE A 181 -22.99 2.53 -7.71
CA ILE A 181 -23.10 3.93 -8.07
C ILE A 181 -24.57 4.29 -8.28
N TRP A 182 -24.89 5.57 -8.13
CA TRP A 182 -26.24 6.10 -8.23
C TRP A 182 -26.29 7.37 -9.07
N GLU A 183 -27.41 7.53 -9.78
CA GLU A 183 -27.73 8.69 -10.59
C GLU A 183 -27.95 9.95 -9.75
N LYS A 184 -28.46 9.83 -8.52
CA LYS A 184 -28.76 10.97 -7.65
C LYS A 184 -27.91 10.98 -6.38
N PRO A 185 -27.79 12.14 -5.70
CA PRO A 185 -27.16 12.21 -4.39
C PRO A 185 -27.86 11.29 -3.37
N ASN A 186 -27.19 11.01 -2.25
CA ASN A 186 -27.74 10.23 -1.13
C ASN A 186 -28.23 8.81 -1.50
N PHE A 187 -27.64 8.19 -2.53
CA PHE A 187 -27.93 6.81 -2.96
C PHE A 187 -29.35 6.62 -3.50
N GLU A 188 -29.87 7.63 -4.19
CA GLU A 188 -31.20 7.62 -4.80
C GLU A 188 -31.16 7.47 -6.33
N GLY A 189 -32.30 7.17 -6.93
CA GLY A 189 -32.45 7.05 -8.38
C GLY A 189 -31.97 5.71 -8.94
N GLU A 190 -31.69 5.70 -10.24
CA GLU A 190 -31.12 4.51 -10.90
C GLU A 190 -29.76 4.18 -10.31
N SER A 191 -29.41 2.89 -10.29
CA SER A 191 -28.14 2.43 -9.74
C SER A 191 -27.62 1.20 -10.47
N VAL A 192 -26.29 1.07 -10.52
CA VAL A 192 -25.62 -0.11 -11.08
C VAL A 192 -24.47 -0.55 -10.16
N GLU A 193 -24.30 -1.85 -10.07
CA GLU A 193 -23.16 -2.46 -9.36
C GLU A 193 -22.02 -2.79 -10.34
N LEU A 194 -20.81 -2.52 -9.89
CA LEU A 194 -19.55 -2.64 -10.63
C LEU A 194 -18.57 -3.54 -9.88
N SER A 195 -17.97 -4.46 -10.62
CA SER A 195 -16.94 -5.41 -10.15
C SER A 195 -15.65 -5.37 -10.96
N ASP A 196 -15.67 -4.69 -12.11
CA ASP A 196 -14.61 -4.73 -13.12
C ASP A 196 -14.24 -3.34 -13.64
N ASN A 197 -13.08 -3.28 -14.32
CA ASN A 197 -12.62 -2.07 -14.98
C ASN A 197 -13.57 -1.71 -16.13
N MET A 198 -13.83 -0.42 -16.30
CA MET A 198 -14.69 0.13 -17.35
C MET A 198 -13.92 1.24 -18.07
N PRO A 199 -13.27 0.97 -19.23
CA PRO A 199 -12.58 2.01 -19.99
C PRO A 199 -13.54 3.03 -20.62
N THR A 200 -14.78 2.63 -20.87
CA THR A 200 -15.85 3.44 -21.45
C THR A 200 -17.10 3.31 -20.58
N PHE A 201 -17.20 4.17 -19.57
CA PHE A 201 -18.21 4.02 -18.53
C PHE A 201 -19.66 4.07 -19.05
N HIS A 202 -19.90 4.90 -20.06
CA HIS A 202 -21.22 5.10 -20.65
C HIS A 202 -21.77 3.87 -21.41
N GLU A 203 -20.96 2.84 -21.68
CA GLU A 203 -21.46 1.59 -22.27
C GLU A 203 -22.33 0.81 -21.29
N ARG A 204 -22.02 0.90 -19.99
CA ARG A 204 -22.77 0.21 -18.92
C ARG A 204 -23.63 1.15 -18.09
N TRP A 205 -23.30 2.44 -18.07
CA TRP A 205 -24.01 3.48 -17.33
C TRP A 205 -24.64 4.49 -18.30
N GLN A 206 -25.94 4.37 -18.53
CA GLN A 206 -26.65 5.22 -19.50
C GLN A 206 -26.84 6.66 -19.01
N SER A 207 -26.82 6.88 -17.70
CA SER A 207 -26.84 8.23 -17.15
C SER A 207 -25.50 8.94 -17.43
N ARG A 208 -25.57 10.26 -17.56
CA ARG A 208 -24.38 11.10 -17.84
C ARG A 208 -23.48 11.26 -16.62
N ASP A 209 -24.06 11.17 -15.42
CA ASP A 209 -23.43 11.62 -14.18
C ASP A 209 -23.47 10.53 -13.11
N VAL A 210 -22.44 10.52 -12.26
CA VAL A 210 -22.39 9.74 -11.02
C VAL A 210 -22.49 10.71 -9.86
N GLN A 211 -23.64 10.73 -9.20
CA GLN A 211 -23.88 11.68 -8.13
C GLN A 211 -23.50 11.12 -6.76
N SER A 212 -23.67 9.81 -6.52
CA SER A 212 -23.25 9.18 -5.28
C SER A 212 -22.79 7.74 -5.49
N CYS A 213 -21.98 7.20 -4.57
CA CYS A 213 -21.50 5.83 -4.66
C CYS A 213 -21.17 5.22 -3.29
N LYS A 214 -21.19 3.89 -3.23
CA LYS A 214 -20.76 3.10 -2.07
C LYS A 214 -19.72 2.11 -2.53
N VAL A 215 -18.53 2.21 -1.97
CA VAL A 215 -17.45 1.25 -2.16
C VAL A 215 -17.55 0.23 -1.05
N PHE A 216 -17.96 -0.99 -1.39
CA PHE A 216 -18.08 -2.07 -0.42
C PHE A 216 -16.74 -2.77 -0.22
N GLU A 217 -16.04 -3.06 -1.32
CA GLU A 217 -14.78 -3.80 -1.32
C GLU A 217 -13.79 -3.22 -2.33
N GLY A 218 -12.51 -3.31 -1.96
CA GLY A 218 -11.37 -2.81 -2.72
C GLY A 218 -11.26 -1.29 -2.75
N ALA A 219 -10.28 -0.81 -3.51
CA ALA A 219 -10.12 0.59 -3.85
C ALA A 219 -10.29 0.78 -5.36
N TRP A 220 -10.82 1.94 -5.74
CA TRP A 220 -11.21 2.29 -7.09
C TRP A 220 -10.67 3.65 -7.49
N ILE A 221 -10.52 3.86 -8.80
CA ILE A 221 -10.13 5.13 -9.39
C ILE A 221 -11.23 5.52 -10.38
N PHE A 222 -11.86 6.67 -10.14
CA PHE A 222 -12.64 7.35 -11.17
C PHE A 222 -11.74 8.25 -11.99
N TYR A 223 -11.99 8.26 -13.29
CA TYR A 223 -11.35 9.14 -14.25
C TYR A 223 -12.42 10.02 -14.91
N GLU A 224 -12.11 11.30 -15.03
CA GLU A 224 -13.00 12.29 -15.66
C GLU A 224 -13.29 11.96 -17.14
N HIS A 225 -12.34 11.33 -17.84
CA HIS A 225 -12.48 10.97 -19.26
C HIS A 225 -12.45 9.45 -19.49
N PRO A 226 -12.95 8.99 -20.65
CA PRO A 226 -12.78 7.61 -21.09
C PRO A 226 -11.30 7.22 -21.21
N ASN A 227 -11.05 5.91 -21.20
CA ASN A 227 -9.73 5.29 -21.37
C ASN A 227 -8.71 5.70 -20.30
N TYR A 228 -9.17 5.88 -19.06
CA TYR A 228 -8.36 6.19 -17.88
C TYR A 228 -7.56 7.50 -18.01
N ARG A 229 -8.23 8.56 -18.49
CA ARG A 229 -7.64 9.88 -18.74
C ARG A 229 -8.32 10.98 -17.93
N GLY A 230 -7.69 12.15 -17.90
CA GLY A 230 -8.20 13.31 -17.15
C GLY A 230 -7.91 13.20 -15.66
N ARG A 231 -8.69 13.92 -14.86
CA ARG A 231 -8.50 13.92 -13.40
C ARG A 231 -8.84 12.56 -12.80
N GLN A 232 -8.08 12.17 -11.79
CA GLN A 232 -8.28 10.95 -11.04
C GLN A 232 -8.91 11.25 -9.68
N TYR A 233 -9.77 10.35 -9.21
CA TYR A 233 -10.36 10.40 -7.88
C TYR A 233 -10.22 9.02 -7.24
N LEU A 234 -9.54 8.93 -6.10
CA LEU A 234 -9.42 7.70 -5.34
C LEU A 234 -10.67 7.49 -4.49
N LEU A 235 -11.29 6.31 -4.62
CA LEU A 235 -12.40 5.88 -3.79
C LEU A 235 -11.99 4.62 -3.01
N GLU A 236 -11.86 4.77 -1.70
CA GLU A 236 -11.64 3.67 -0.77
C GLU A 236 -12.98 3.21 -0.20
N LYS A 237 -12.97 2.10 0.54
CA LYS A 237 -14.17 1.56 1.20
C LYS A 237 -14.90 2.64 2.00
N GLY A 238 -16.17 2.86 1.69
CA GLY A 238 -16.94 3.94 2.29
C GLY A 238 -18.20 4.33 1.52
N GLU A 239 -18.91 5.30 2.08
CA GLU A 239 -20.11 5.89 1.53
C GLU A 239 -19.84 7.32 1.08
N TYR A 240 -20.11 7.62 -0.18
CA TYR A 240 -19.94 8.95 -0.76
C TYR A 240 -21.29 9.46 -1.24
N ARG A 241 -21.92 10.36 -0.48
CA ARG A 241 -23.29 10.83 -0.72
C ARG A 241 -23.40 11.83 -1.87
N ARG A 242 -22.27 12.40 -2.30
CA ARG A 242 -22.17 13.40 -3.36
C ARG A 242 -20.77 13.39 -3.97
N TYR A 243 -20.63 13.87 -5.21
CA TYR A 243 -19.36 13.84 -5.93
C TYR A 243 -18.22 14.66 -5.29
N SER A 244 -18.54 15.67 -4.49
CA SER A 244 -17.52 16.43 -3.76
C SER A 244 -16.80 15.60 -2.69
N GLU A 245 -17.40 14.51 -2.20
CA GLU A 245 -16.82 13.68 -1.13
C GLU A 245 -15.66 12.81 -1.62
N TRP A 246 -15.57 12.50 -2.92
CA TRP A 246 -14.37 11.91 -3.53
C TRP A 246 -13.42 12.95 -4.15
N GLY A 247 -13.67 14.24 -3.92
CA GLY A 247 -12.88 15.35 -4.45
C GLY A 247 -13.25 15.78 -5.88
N GLY A 248 -14.38 15.28 -6.42
CA GLY A 248 -14.93 15.71 -7.69
C GLY A 248 -15.38 17.18 -7.66
N ARG A 249 -15.12 17.93 -8.73
CA ARG A 249 -15.72 19.26 -8.96
C ARG A 249 -17.03 19.19 -9.73
N GLN A 250 -17.20 18.10 -10.48
CA GLN A 250 -18.37 17.78 -11.28
C GLN A 250 -18.62 16.26 -11.12
N PRO A 251 -19.85 15.80 -11.36
CA PRO A 251 -20.24 14.38 -11.24
C PRO A 251 -19.83 13.51 -12.44
N SER A 252 -19.06 14.06 -13.39
CA SER A 252 -18.68 13.36 -14.62
C SER A 252 -17.66 12.26 -14.34
N VAL A 253 -17.95 11.05 -14.81
CA VAL A 253 -17.06 9.87 -14.74
C VAL A 253 -17.03 9.22 -16.11
N GLY A 254 -15.89 9.30 -16.80
CA GLY A 254 -15.72 8.73 -18.13
C GLY A 254 -15.17 7.31 -18.13
N SER A 255 -14.40 6.93 -17.11
CA SER A 255 -13.90 5.57 -16.92
C SER A 255 -13.61 5.23 -15.46
N VAL A 256 -13.58 3.94 -15.15
CA VAL A 256 -13.43 3.40 -13.80
C VAL A 256 -12.41 2.28 -13.79
N ARG A 257 -11.47 2.30 -12.85
CA ARG A 257 -10.42 1.28 -12.72
C ARG A 257 -10.30 0.79 -11.28
N ARG A 258 -10.04 -0.50 -11.12
CA ARG A 258 -9.68 -1.13 -9.85
C ARG A 258 -8.22 -0.83 -9.51
N VAL A 259 -7.97 -0.51 -8.25
CA VAL A 259 -6.62 -0.54 -7.68
C VAL A 259 -6.33 -2.00 -7.31
N LYS A 260 -5.35 -2.62 -7.98
CA LYS A 260 -5.01 -4.04 -7.79
C LYS A 260 -3.51 -4.22 -7.59
N ASN A 261 -3.14 -5.17 -6.73
CA ASN A 261 -1.81 -5.76 -6.66
C ASN A 261 -1.41 -6.41 -7.99
#